data_AF-A0A349QVR8-F1
#
_entry.id   AF-A0A349QVR8-F1
#
_cell.length_a   1.000
_cell.length_b   1.000
_cell.length_c   1.000
_cell.angle_alpha   90.00
_cell.angle_beta   90.00
_cell.angle_gamma   90.00
#
_symmetry.space_group_name_H-M   'P 1'
#
loop_
_entity.id
_entity.type
_entity.pdbx_description
1 polymer ?
#
loop_
_entity_poly.entity_id
_entity_poly.type
_entity_poly.pdbx_seq_one_letter_code
_entity_poly.pdbx_strand_id
1 'polypeptide(L)'
;MKKYISNALSLLTGSLFLFSCSLNRDPLSDYSDVSQGKTETGTQIVFKNRAEVETYLAGIYQQMKDRQEHWYLDLLLIGDSHADNSYAGTTGAEVVPFENNSIEGSNSVVDRDWGRYLEDVGRANRLIIYVDSVAD
;
A
#
# COMPACT_ATOMS: atom_id res chain seq x y z
N MET A 1 19.99 -30.31 -48.18
CA MET A 1 19.11 -30.71 -47.05
C MET A 1 19.43 -29.99 -45.74
N LYS A 2 20.67 -30.03 -45.21
CA LYS A 2 21.04 -29.32 -43.95
C LYS A 2 20.72 -27.82 -43.92
N LYS A 3 20.91 -27.09 -45.03
CA LYS A 3 20.57 -25.65 -45.12
C LYS A 3 19.06 -25.37 -45.04
N TYR A 4 18.23 -26.24 -45.61
CA TYR A 4 16.77 -26.10 -45.54
C TYR A 4 16.22 -26.38 -44.13
N ILE A 5 16.81 -27.35 -43.44
CA ILE A 5 16.49 -27.67 -42.03
C ILE A 5 16.93 -26.52 -41.11
N SER A 6 18.12 -25.97 -41.32
CA SER A 6 18.61 -24.80 -40.56
C SER A 6 17.73 -23.58 -40.77
N ASN A 7 17.31 -23.29 -42.01
CA ASN A 7 16.45 -22.15 -42.29
C ASN A 7 15.03 -22.33 -41.73
N ALA A 8 14.48 -23.55 -41.77
CA ALA A 8 13.20 -23.86 -41.17
C ALA A 8 13.22 -23.72 -39.63
N LEU A 9 14.32 -24.14 -38.99
CA LEU A 9 14.49 -24.00 -37.54
C LEU A 9 14.60 -22.53 -37.12
N SER A 10 15.34 -21.70 -37.89
CA SER A 10 15.41 -20.26 -37.64
C SER A 10 14.05 -19.57 -37.79
N LEU A 11 13.24 -20.00 -38.78
CA LEU A 11 11.89 -19.45 -38.99
C LEU A 11 10.92 -19.84 -37.86
N LEU A 12 11.01 -21.08 -37.37
CA LEU A 12 10.20 -21.59 -36.26
C LEU A 12 10.57 -20.91 -34.92
N THR A 13 11.86 -20.66 -34.71
CA THR A 13 12.34 -19.96 -33.51
C THR A 13 11.95 -18.48 -33.53
N GLY A 14 11.98 -17.84 -34.70
CA GLY A 14 11.51 -16.46 -34.88
C GLY A 14 10.01 -16.28 -34.67
N SER A 15 9.19 -17.29 -35.00
CA SER A 15 7.74 -17.22 -34.83
C SER A 15 7.30 -17.40 -33.37
N LEU A 16 8.09 -18.05 -32.51
CA LEU A 16 7.83 -18.13 -31.06
C LEU A 16 7.94 -16.76 -30.35
N PHE A 17 8.77 -15.84 -30.87
CA PHE A 17 8.87 -14.48 -30.34
C PHE A 17 7.66 -13.59 -30.69
N LEU A 18 6.86 -13.96 -31.70
CA LEU A 18 5.67 -13.19 -32.10
C LEU A 18 4.42 -13.52 -31.27
N PHE A 19 4.44 -14.62 -30.49
CA PHE A 19 3.35 -15.03 -29.61
C PHE A 19 3.61 -14.73 -28.12
N SER A 20 4.55 -13.83 -27.79
CA SER A 20 4.72 -13.43 -26.39
C SER A 20 3.51 -12.61 -25.94
N CYS A 21 2.66 -13.20 -25.09
CA CYS A 21 1.68 -12.42 -24.33
C CYS A 21 2.42 -11.41 -23.45
N SER A 22 1.84 -10.20 -23.30
CA SER A 22 2.33 -9.24 -22.33
C SER A 22 2.36 -9.88 -20.94
N LEU A 23 3.52 -9.80 -20.27
CA LEU A 23 3.66 -10.20 -18.87
C LEU A 23 3.10 -9.13 -17.92
N ASN A 24 2.76 -7.95 -18.44
CA ASN A 24 2.18 -6.90 -17.62
C ASN A 24 0.77 -7.33 -17.19
N ARG A 25 0.60 -7.57 -15.90
CA ARG A 25 -0.66 -7.95 -15.26
C ARG A 25 -1.02 -6.85 -14.29
N ASP A 26 -2.12 -6.17 -14.57
CA ASP A 26 -2.67 -5.21 -13.61
C ASP A 26 -3.34 -5.99 -12.46
N PRO A 27 -3.10 -5.59 -11.20
CA PRO A 27 -3.80 -6.20 -10.08
C PRO A 27 -5.30 -5.88 -10.21
N LEU A 28 -6.12 -6.94 -10.26
CA LEU A 28 -7.58 -6.82 -10.35
C LEU A 28 -8.25 -6.67 -8.98
N SER A 29 -7.61 -7.20 -7.91
CA SER A 29 -8.15 -7.16 -6.55
C SER A 29 -7.77 -5.91 -5.77
N ASP A 30 -6.66 -5.27 -6.16
CA ASP A 30 -6.15 -4.10 -5.46
C ASP A 30 -6.50 -2.86 -6.26
N TYR A 31 -6.82 -1.78 -5.55
CA TYR A 31 -7.02 -0.50 -6.19
C TYR A 31 -5.77 -0.12 -7.00
N SER A 32 -5.96 0.16 -8.28
CA SER A 32 -4.92 0.64 -9.17
C SER A 32 -5.47 1.75 -10.05
N ASP A 33 -4.71 2.84 -10.20
CA ASP A 33 -5.05 3.95 -11.10
C ASP A 33 -5.22 3.47 -12.56
N VAL A 34 -4.62 2.34 -12.91
CA VAL A 34 -4.76 1.67 -14.22
C VAL A 34 -6.12 0.96 -14.33
N SER A 35 -6.58 0.31 -13.26
CA SER A 35 -7.87 -0.41 -13.23
C SER A 35 -9.10 0.53 -13.26
N GLN A 36 -8.93 1.76 -12.78
CA GLN A 36 -10.00 2.74 -12.68
C GLN A 36 -10.18 3.55 -13.97
N GLY A 37 -9.10 3.79 -14.70
CA GLY A 37 -9.14 4.45 -16.01
C GLY A 37 -9.19 5.98 -15.92
N LYS A 38 -9.39 6.62 -17.08
CA LYS A 38 -9.48 8.08 -17.23
C LYS A 38 -10.74 8.44 -18.00
N THR A 39 -11.29 9.62 -17.72
CA THR A 39 -12.37 10.22 -18.51
C THR A 39 -11.88 10.58 -19.92
N GLU A 40 -12.81 10.86 -20.84
CA GLU A 40 -12.50 11.29 -22.20
C GLU A 40 -11.64 12.56 -22.26
N THR A 41 -11.69 13.39 -21.21
CA THR A 41 -10.87 14.60 -21.03
C THR A 41 -9.51 14.33 -20.39
N GLY A 42 -9.19 13.06 -20.08
CA GLY A 42 -7.92 12.64 -19.49
C GLY A 42 -7.84 12.74 -17.96
N THR A 43 -8.96 13.07 -17.29
CA THR A 43 -9.01 13.15 -15.82
C THR A 43 -9.10 11.75 -15.24
N GLN A 44 -8.31 11.44 -14.22
CA GLN A 44 -8.33 10.12 -13.61
C GLN A 44 -9.65 9.87 -12.88
N ILE A 45 -10.28 8.72 -13.15
CA ILE A 45 -11.45 8.27 -12.39
C ILE A 45 -10.91 7.56 -11.16
N VAL A 46 -11.32 8.00 -9.97
CA VAL A 46 -10.87 7.40 -8.70
C VAL A 46 -11.93 6.44 -8.15
N PHE A 47 -13.21 6.80 -8.28
CA PHE A 47 -14.34 5.95 -7.95
C PHE A 47 -15.33 5.97 -9.12
N LYS A 48 -15.77 4.80 -9.59
CA LYS A 48 -16.70 4.68 -10.71
C LYS A 48 -18.16 4.86 -10.31
N ASN A 49 -18.50 4.43 -9.10
CA ASN A 49 -19.86 4.41 -8.59
C ASN A 49 -19.88 4.43 -7.06
N ARG A 50 -21.08 4.63 -6.51
CA ARG A 50 -21.33 4.65 -5.07
C ARG A 50 -20.86 3.38 -4.35
N ALA A 51 -21.03 2.20 -4.97
CA ALA A 51 -20.66 0.94 -4.33
C ALA A 51 -19.14 0.81 -4.11
N GLU A 52 -18.33 1.38 -5.01
CA GLU A 52 -16.87 1.44 -4.84
C GLU A 52 -16.48 2.38 -3.71
N VAL A 53 -17.15 3.53 -3.58
CA VAL A 53 -16.94 4.46 -2.45
C VAL A 53 -17.26 3.78 -1.13
N GLU A 54 -18.41 3.10 -1.03
CA GLU A 54 -18.83 2.38 0.18
C GLU A 54 -17.86 1.25 0.53
N THR A 55 -17.39 0.50 -0.48
CA THR A 55 -16.37 -0.56 -0.31
C THR A 55 -15.05 0.02 0.17
N TYR A 56 -14.62 1.15 -0.40
CA TYR A 56 -13.38 1.83 -0.02
C TYR A 56 -13.44 2.34 1.42
N LEU A 57 -14.56 2.97 1.80
CA LEU A 57 -14.81 3.42 3.17
C LEU A 57 -14.79 2.26 4.17
N ALA A 58 -15.48 1.16 3.85
CA ALA A 58 -15.44 -0.04 4.68
C ALA A 58 -14.01 -0.59 4.82
N GLY A 59 -13.22 -0.54 3.74
CA GLY A 59 -11.81 -0.90 3.74
C GLY A 59 -10.94 -0.02 4.64
N ILE A 60 -11.20 1.30 4.71
CA ILE A 60 -10.51 2.20 5.65
C ILE A 60 -10.81 1.78 7.10
N TYR A 61 -12.08 1.57 7.45
CA TYR A 61 -12.43 1.17 8.81
C TYR A 61 -11.87 -0.21 9.19
N GLN A 62 -11.90 -1.15 8.26
CA GLN A 62 -11.30 -2.47 8.47
C GLN A 62 -9.78 -2.35 8.67
N GLN A 63 -9.10 -1.52 7.87
CA GLN A 63 -7.69 -1.23 8.06
C GLN A 63 -7.41 -0.64 9.45
N MET A 64 -8.18 0.35 9.91
CA MET A 64 -8.02 0.91 11.26
C MET A 64 -8.23 -0.15 12.36
N LYS A 65 -9.19 -1.06 12.14
CA LYS A 65 -9.45 -2.18 13.05
C LYS A 65 -8.31 -3.20 13.07
N ASP A 66 -7.65 -3.46 11.94
CA ASP A 66 -6.55 -4.43 11.86
C ASP A 66 -5.22 -3.84 12.34
N ARG A 67 -5.10 -2.51 12.33
CA ARG A 67 -3.92 -1.73 12.73
C ARG A 67 -3.95 -1.24 14.18
N GLN A 68 -4.54 -2.01 15.09
CA GLN A 68 -4.63 -1.66 16.52
C GLN A 68 -3.27 -1.54 17.21
N GLU A 69 -2.24 -2.20 16.66
CA GLU A 69 -0.84 -2.09 17.11
C GLU A 69 -0.43 -0.63 17.19
N HIS A 70 -0.36 0.10 16.07
CA HIS A 70 0.11 1.49 16.12
C HIS A 70 -0.95 2.49 16.58
N TRP A 71 -2.23 2.25 16.29
CA TRP A 71 -3.31 3.19 16.66
C TRP A 71 -3.56 3.28 18.16
N TYR A 72 -3.21 2.24 18.91
CA TYR A 72 -3.53 2.18 20.33
C TYR A 72 -2.37 1.64 21.17
N LEU A 73 -1.86 0.47 20.82
CA LEU A 73 -0.88 -0.21 21.67
C LEU A 73 0.48 0.49 21.68
N ASP A 74 1.03 0.84 20.52
CA ASP A 74 2.32 1.53 20.43
C ASP A 74 2.21 2.95 20.99
N LEU A 75 1.12 3.67 20.69
CA LEU A 75 0.88 5.00 21.26
C LEU A 75 0.88 4.96 22.79
N LEU A 76 0.17 3.99 23.39
CA LEU A 76 0.14 3.80 24.84
C LEU A 76 1.51 3.41 25.37
N LEU A 77 2.16 2.41 24.77
CA LEU A 77 3.42 1.87 25.23
C LEU A 77 4.54 2.91 25.17
N ILE A 78 4.63 3.65 24.06
CA ILE A 78 5.56 4.77 23.87
C ILE A 78 5.25 5.87 24.87
N GLY A 79 3.99 6.27 24.99
CA GLY A 79 3.57 7.35 25.89
C GLY A 79 3.89 7.06 27.36
N ASP A 80 3.52 5.87 27.83
CA ASP A 80 3.71 5.47 29.23
C ASP A 80 5.16 5.13 29.56
N SER A 81 5.96 4.63 28.61
CA SER A 81 7.40 4.40 28.83
C SER A 81 8.21 5.68 28.74
N HIS A 82 7.79 6.66 27.94
CA HIS A 82 8.44 7.97 27.87
C HIS A 82 8.05 8.90 29.04
N ALA A 83 6.98 8.57 29.76
CA ALA A 83 6.57 9.22 31.00
C ALA A 83 7.12 8.49 32.24
N ASP A 84 6.91 9.06 33.42
CA ASP A 84 7.23 8.45 34.72
C ASP A 84 6.17 7.43 35.21
N ASN A 85 5.28 6.98 34.31
CA ASN A 85 4.18 6.06 34.60
C ASN A 85 4.61 4.58 34.58
N SER A 86 5.56 4.21 33.72
CA SER A 86 5.95 2.82 33.49
C SER A 86 7.41 2.70 33.03
N TYR A 87 7.89 1.48 32.86
CA TYR A 87 9.21 1.18 32.33
C TYR A 87 9.10 0.05 31.29
N ALA A 88 10.05 -0.05 30.36
CA ALA A 88 10.06 -0.95 29.21
C ALA A 88 10.10 -2.45 29.58
N GLY A 89 10.31 -2.79 30.85
CA GLY A 89 10.25 -4.16 31.36
C GLY A 89 11.54 -4.95 31.19
N THR A 90 12.05 -5.08 29.96
CA THR A 90 13.18 -5.95 29.62
C THR A 90 14.23 -5.27 28.74
N THR A 91 15.47 -5.76 28.77
CA THR A 91 16.55 -5.27 27.91
C THR A 91 16.31 -5.62 26.45
N GLY A 92 16.60 -4.69 25.54
CA GLY A 92 16.41 -4.89 24.10
C GLY A 92 14.97 -4.74 23.62
N ALA A 93 14.04 -4.33 24.49
CA ALA A 93 12.72 -3.90 24.06
C ALA A 93 12.84 -2.64 23.19
N GLU A 94 12.01 -2.58 22.13
CA GLU A 94 12.03 -1.48 21.16
C GLU A 94 11.69 -0.12 21.80
N VAL A 95 11.09 -0.14 22.99
CA VAL A 95 10.69 1.05 23.76
C VAL A 95 11.73 1.53 24.78
N VAL A 96 12.83 0.81 25.01
CA VAL A 96 13.91 1.26 25.90
C VAL A 96 14.46 2.65 25.53
N PRO A 97 14.65 2.99 24.24
CA PRO A 97 15.08 4.33 23.83
C PRO A 97 14.10 5.45 24.20
N PHE A 98 12.81 5.14 24.37
CA PHE A 98 11.80 6.10 24.83
C PHE A 98 11.93 6.31 26.34
N GLU A 99 12.06 5.23 27.12
CA GLU A 99 12.24 5.28 28.58
C GLU A 99 13.47 6.08 29.00
N ASN A 100 14.63 5.75 28.43
CA ASN A 100 15.89 6.38 28.82
C ASN A 100 16.17 7.70 28.08
N ASN A 101 15.21 8.21 27.31
CA ASN A 101 15.32 9.43 26.52
C ASN A 101 16.50 9.42 25.51
N SER A 102 16.90 8.24 25.03
CA SER A 102 17.99 8.07 24.05
C SER A 102 17.50 7.88 22.62
N ILE A 103 16.27 8.31 22.33
CA ILE A 103 15.67 8.16 21.01
C ILE A 103 16.41 8.96 19.93
N GLU A 104 16.42 8.39 18.74
CA GLU A 104 17.06 8.97 17.58
C GLU A 104 16.21 8.71 16.32
N GLY A 105 16.52 9.41 15.22
CA GLY A 105 15.66 9.46 14.03
C GLY A 105 15.56 8.16 13.21
N SER A 106 16.44 7.18 13.43
CA SER A 106 16.43 5.85 12.81
C SER A 106 15.75 4.77 13.65
N ASN A 107 15.07 5.15 14.73
CA ASN A 107 14.28 4.22 15.54
C ASN A 107 13.20 3.55 14.68
N SER A 108 13.20 2.22 14.66
CA SER A 108 12.30 1.42 13.79
C SER A 108 10.82 1.57 14.13
N VAL A 109 10.48 1.81 15.40
CA VAL A 109 9.09 2.00 15.84
C VAL A 109 8.57 3.34 15.33
N VAL A 110 9.35 4.40 15.49
CA VAL A 110 9.00 5.74 14.98
C VAL A 110 8.83 5.71 13.46
N ASP A 111 9.79 5.12 12.73
CA ASP A 111 9.73 5.04 11.26
C ASP A 111 8.50 4.26 10.77
N ARG A 112 8.23 3.08 11.37
CA ARG A 112 7.07 2.24 11.05
C ARG A 112 5.77 2.99 11.30
N ASP A 113 5.60 3.54 12.49
CA ASP A 113 4.33 4.14 12.90
C ASP A 113 4.04 5.42 12.11
N TRP A 114 5.06 6.26 11.91
CA TRP A 114 4.96 7.46 11.09
C TRP A 114 4.53 7.13 9.66
N GLY A 115 5.16 6.15 9.03
CA GLY A 115 4.79 5.70 7.69
C GLY A 115 3.35 5.20 7.61
N ARG A 116 2.91 4.41 8.60
CA ARG A 116 1.55 3.88 8.66
C ARG A 116 0.51 4.98 8.88
N TYR A 117 0.78 5.97 9.74
CA TYR A 117 -0.11 7.13 9.92
C TYR A 117 -0.27 7.93 8.63
N LEU A 118 0.82 8.18 7.91
CA LEU A 118 0.76 8.89 6.63
C LEU A 118 0.02 8.08 5.56
N GLU A 119 0.13 6.76 5.56
CA GLU A 119 -0.66 5.89 4.69
C GLU A 119 -2.15 5.98 5.02
N ASP A 120 -2.52 5.91 6.31
CA ASP A 120 -3.90 6.02 6.79
C ASP A 120 -4.51 7.37 6.35
N VAL A 121 -3.76 8.47 6.54
CA VAL A 121 -4.13 9.83 6.08
C VAL A 121 -4.26 9.88 4.56
N GLY A 122 -3.33 9.29 3.82
CA GLY A 122 -3.37 9.26 2.35
C GLY A 122 -4.63 8.58 1.81
N ARG A 123 -5.04 7.45 2.43
CA ARG A 123 -6.27 6.75 2.07
C ARG A 123 -7.52 7.58 2.39
N ALA A 124 -7.57 8.20 3.57
CA ALA A 124 -8.68 9.07 3.95
C ALA A 124 -8.80 10.30 3.03
N ASN A 125 -7.67 10.96 2.72
CA ASN A 125 -7.63 12.11 1.82
C ASN A 125 -8.17 11.76 0.42
N ARG A 126 -7.82 10.58 -0.10
CA ARG A 126 -8.37 10.12 -1.39
C ARG A 126 -9.89 10.03 -1.35
N LEU A 127 -10.46 9.44 -0.30
CA LEU A 127 -11.92 9.40 -0.18
C LEU A 127 -12.53 10.80 -0.14
N ILE A 128 -12.02 11.67 0.73
CA ILE A 128 -12.56 13.03 0.95
C ILE A 128 -12.48 13.88 -0.33
N ILE A 129 -11.38 13.80 -1.08
CA ILE A 129 -11.18 14.61 -2.28
C ILE A 129 -12.07 14.14 -3.44
N TYR A 130 -12.32 12.83 -3.57
CA TYR A 130 -12.93 12.26 -4.78
C TYR A 130 -14.34 11.73 -4.58
N VAL A 131 -14.90 11.70 -3.37
CA VAL A 131 -16.27 11.23 -3.13
C VAL A 131 -17.30 12.02 -3.95
N ASP A 132 -17.16 13.34 -4.03
CA ASP A 132 -18.06 14.22 -4.78
C ASP A 132 -17.92 14.09 -6.31
N SER A 133 -16.92 13.35 -6.80
CA SER A 133 -16.76 13.07 -8.24
C SER A 133 -17.66 11.96 -8.75
N VAL A 134 -18.35 11.26 -7.84
CA VAL A 134 -19.29 10.19 -8.16
C VAL A 134 -20.70 10.78 -8.23
N ALA A 135 -21.39 10.59 -9.35
CA ALA A 135 -22.79 10.99 -9.48
C ALA A 135 -23.71 10.12 -8.59
N ASP A 136 -24.79 10.72 -8.10
CA ASP A 136 -25.82 10.08 -7.26
C ASP A 136 -26.48 8.85 -7.91
#